data_AF-A0A2M8E7I0-F1
#
_entry.id   AF-A0A2M8E7I0-F1
#
_cell.length_a   1.000
_cell.length_b   1.000
_cell.length_c   1.000
_cell.angle_alpha   90.00
_cell.angle_beta   90.00
_cell.angle_gamma   90.00
#
_symmetry.space_group_name_H-M   'P 1'
#
loop_
_entity.id
_entity.type
_entity.pdbx_description
1 polymer ?
#
loop_
_entity_poly.entity_id
_entity_poly.type
_entity_poly.pdbx_seq_one_letter_code
_entity_poly.pdbx_strand_id
1 'polypeptide(L)'
;MHHLALIEQTRALIAAGDIVGAEHALVELADREGDGALMLVLEQLPPKDVLAVIREYDSSRETILNLMIKPEQFARAVVIEKQYRDLTRGHLRGMMNSVIFRPGARPVDFLTAIGDLEGGSEALADYFEEKWSRIEAFARTGNFDTVEDDGEMLSEDELRANAYARPKLDEDEVADADWMQLAWLLRYECPDLFIEMLLVLRAKARAFELGLDEEEANEDDGKVETGDTDRGQATPAAIDPDEESAI
;
A
#
# COMPACT_ATOMS: atom_id res chain seq x y z
N MET A 1 25.62 19.10 3.29
CA MET A 1 26.47 18.42 2.29
C MET A 1 26.57 16.91 2.53
N HIS A 2 26.66 16.41 3.77
CA HIS A 2 26.77 14.96 4.03
C HIS A 2 25.53 14.16 3.59
N HIS A 3 24.32 14.63 3.90
CA HIS A 3 23.08 13.94 3.51
C HIS A 3 22.84 13.89 1.99
N LEU A 4 23.28 14.89 1.22
CA LEU A 4 23.14 14.86 -0.24
C LEU A 4 23.96 13.70 -0.86
N ALA A 5 25.18 13.49 -0.38
CA ALA A 5 26.00 12.37 -0.84
C ALA A 5 25.39 11.02 -0.47
N LEU A 6 24.79 10.91 0.71
CA LEU A 6 24.07 9.70 1.12
C LEU A 6 22.82 9.46 0.24
N ILE A 7 22.03 10.49 -0.04
CA ILE A 7 20.87 10.39 -0.93
C ILE A 7 21.28 9.87 -2.30
N GLU A 8 22.32 10.46 -2.91
CA GLU A 8 22.82 10.00 -4.22
C GLU A 8 23.37 8.57 -4.15
N GLN A 9 24.02 8.19 -3.05
CA GLN A 9 24.46 6.81 -2.84
C GLN A 9 23.28 5.84 -2.73
N THR A 10 22.27 6.16 -1.92
CA THR A 10 21.05 5.34 -1.77
C THR A 10 20.36 5.17 -3.12
N ARG A 11 20.20 6.25 -3.90
CA ARG A 11 19.61 6.20 -5.25
C ARG A 11 20.42 5.33 -6.20
N ALA A 12 21.75 5.44 -6.18
CA ALA A 12 22.62 4.61 -7.01
C ALA A 12 22.53 3.12 -6.65
N LEU A 13 22.40 2.79 -5.36
CA LEU A 13 22.21 1.40 -4.89
C LEU A 13 20.86 0.85 -5.35
N ILE A 14 19.78 1.62 -5.22
CA ILE A 14 18.44 1.26 -5.69
C ILE A 14 18.44 1.04 -7.22
N ALA A 15 19.03 1.95 -7.98
CA ALA A 15 19.15 1.81 -9.43
C ALA A 15 19.99 0.59 -9.87
N ALA A 16 20.92 0.14 -9.02
CA ALA A 16 21.69 -1.08 -9.22
C ALA A 16 20.97 -2.36 -8.76
N GLY A 17 19.77 -2.25 -8.19
CA GLY A 17 19.01 -3.36 -7.60
C GLY A 17 19.51 -3.81 -6.22
N ASP A 18 20.43 -3.08 -5.61
CA ASP A 18 20.96 -3.37 -4.27
C ASP A 18 20.10 -2.69 -3.18
N ILE A 19 18.86 -3.16 -3.04
CA ILE A 19 17.91 -2.62 -2.05
C ILE A 19 18.40 -2.83 -0.62
N VAL A 20 19.05 -3.97 -0.35
CA VAL A 20 19.61 -4.26 0.98
C VAL A 20 20.77 -3.32 1.31
N GLY A 21 21.64 -3.03 0.34
CA GLY A 21 22.69 -2.03 0.51
C GLY A 21 22.13 -0.62 0.72
N ALA A 22 21.08 -0.26 -0.01
CA ALA A 22 20.39 1.02 0.13
C ALA A 22 19.78 1.18 1.53
N GLU A 23 19.09 0.15 2.03
CA GLU A 23 18.51 0.13 3.37
C GLU A 23 19.60 0.20 4.45
N HIS A 24 20.66 -0.60 4.32
CA HIS A 24 21.78 -0.58 5.25
C HIS A 24 22.43 0.80 5.37
N ALA A 25 22.60 1.52 4.26
CA ALA A 25 23.15 2.88 4.27
C ALA A 25 22.25 3.87 5.03
N LEU A 26 20.92 3.70 4.96
CA LEU A 26 19.96 4.52 5.70
C LEU A 26 19.91 4.15 7.19
N VAL A 27 20.01 2.87 7.53
CA VAL A 27 20.12 2.40 8.93
C VAL A 27 21.40 2.91 9.57
N GLU A 28 22.54 2.81 8.89
CA GLU A 28 23.82 3.32 9.41
C GLU A 28 23.77 4.83 9.70
N LEU A 29 22.99 5.60 8.93
CA LEU A 29 22.76 7.01 9.23
C LEU A 29 22.03 7.17 10.57
N ALA A 30 20.96 6.42 10.79
CA ALA A 30 20.22 6.47 12.05
C ALA A 30 21.11 6.07 13.23
N ASP A 31 21.92 5.01 13.09
CA ASP A 31 22.84 4.56 14.13
C ASP A 31 23.92 5.60 14.47
N ARG A 32 24.41 6.33 13.46
CA ARG A 32 25.50 7.30 13.62
C ARG A 32 25.05 8.70 14.02
N GLU A 33 23.94 9.17 13.46
CA GLU A 33 23.49 10.57 13.54
C GLU A 33 22.09 10.72 14.17
N GLY A 34 21.42 9.59 14.44
CA GLY A 34 20.11 9.52 15.06
C GLY A 34 18.94 9.61 14.08
N ASP A 35 17.77 9.21 14.56
CA ASP A 35 16.50 9.21 13.85
C ASP A 35 16.18 10.56 13.17
N GLY A 36 16.52 11.67 13.82
CA GLY A 36 16.32 13.00 13.23
C GLY A 36 17.00 13.19 11.87
N ALA A 37 18.20 12.65 11.70
CA ALA A 37 18.93 12.71 10.43
C ALA A 37 18.27 11.82 9.36
N LEU A 38 17.83 10.62 9.75
CA LEU A 38 17.10 9.71 8.86
C LEU A 38 15.78 10.31 8.38
N MET A 39 15.01 10.96 9.25
CA MET A 39 13.79 11.66 8.84
C MET A 39 14.06 12.71 7.76
N LEU A 40 15.11 13.53 7.92
CA LEU A 40 15.48 14.55 6.93
C LEU A 40 15.90 13.96 5.59
N VAL A 41 16.54 12.80 5.59
CA VAL A 41 16.91 12.09 4.36
C VAL A 41 15.69 11.49 3.68
N LEU A 42 14.82 10.82 4.44
CA LEU A 42 13.57 10.26 3.91
C LEU A 42 12.66 11.33 3.30
N GLU A 43 12.64 12.55 3.86
CA GLU A 43 11.88 13.68 3.31
C GLU A 43 12.38 14.16 1.95
N GLN A 44 13.66 13.92 1.64
CA GLN A 44 14.29 14.35 0.40
C GLN A 44 14.38 13.23 -0.65
N LEU A 45 14.21 11.97 -0.24
CA LEU A 45 14.18 10.84 -1.17
C LEU A 45 12.93 10.91 -2.06
N PRO A 46 13.07 10.64 -3.38
CA PRO A 46 11.92 10.45 -4.25
C PRO A 46 10.99 9.35 -3.72
N PRO A 47 9.65 9.49 -3.84
CA PRO A 47 8.72 8.48 -3.37
C PRO A 47 8.95 7.07 -3.96
N LYS A 48 9.39 6.96 -5.22
CA LYS A 48 9.74 5.68 -5.86
C LYS A 48 10.90 4.98 -5.15
N ASP A 49 11.88 5.74 -4.66
CA ASP A 49 13.07 5.21 -3.99
C ASP A 49 12.72 4.80 -2.55
N VAL A 50 11.85 5.57 -1.89
CA VAL A 50 11.28 5.17 -0.60
C VAL A 50 10.49 3.87 -0.74
N LEU A 51 9.61 3.79 -1.75
CA LEU A 51 8.82 2.59 -2.06
C LEU A 51 9.71 1.37 -2.30
N ALA A 52 10.72 1.50 -3.17
CA ALA A 52 11.63 0.41 -3.51
C ALA A 52 12.26 -0.25 -2.27
N VAL A 53 12.55 0.55 -1.24
CA VAL A 53 13.06 0.01 0.02
C VAL A 53 11.93 -0.59 0.85
N ILE A 54 10.89 0.16 1.21
CA ILE A 54 9.88 -0.32 2.17
C ILE A 54 9.04 -1.51 1.66
N ARG A 55 8.92 -1.68 0.33
CA ARG A 55 8.21 -2.80 -0.31
C ARG A 55 8.81 -4.18 0.00
N GLU A 56 10.11 -4.22 0.30
CA GLU A 56 10.85 -5.45 0.62
C GLU A 56 10.70 -5.89 2.09
N TYR A 57 10.05 -5.07 2.91
CA TYR A 57 9.99 -5.23 4.36
C TYR A 57 8.54 -5.29 4.83
N ASP A 58 8.23 -6.32 5.59
CA ASP A 58 6.91 -6.59 6.16
C ASP A 58 7.02 -6.91 7.66
N SER A 59 5.95 -7.43 8.27
CA SER A 59 5.97 -7.81 9.69
C SER A 59 6.93 -8.97 10.01
N SER A 60 7.38 -9.74 9.01
CA SER A 60 8.37 -10.82 9.16
C SER A 60 9.81 -10.34 8.94
N ARG A 61 9.98 -9.24 8.20
CA ARG A 61 11.25 -8.61 7.89
C ARG A 61 11.15 -7.11 8.16
N GLU A 62 11.40 -6.73 9.41
CA GLU A 62 11.27 -5.35 9.87
C GLU A 62 12.43 -4.45 9.42
N THR A 63 12.15 -3.17 9.21
CA THR A 63 13.16 -2.10 9.04
C THR A 63 12.76 -0.87 9.85
N ILE A 64 13.76 -0.14 10.35
CA ILE A 64 13.54 1.15 11.03
C ILE A 64 12.88 2.19 10.12
N LEU A 65 13.04 2.05 8.79
CA LEU A 65 12.39 2.91 7.82
C LEU A 65 10.87 2.88 7.94
N ASN A 66 10.30 1.68 8.12
CA ASN A 66 8.87 1.48 8.30
C ASN A 66 8.37 2.13 9.60
N LEU A 67 9.23 2.29 10.62
CA LEU A 67 8.91 3.00 11.88
C LEU A 67 8.89 4.52 11.73
N MET A 68 9.61 5.04 10.73
CA MET A 68 9.92 6.46 10.62
C MET A 68 9.18 7.18 9.50
N ILE A 69 8.68 6.44 8.51
CA ILE A 69 7.96 7.03 7.39
C ILE A 69 6.70 7.76 7.85
N LYS A 70 6.50 9.00 7.38
CA LYS A 70 5.31 9.79 7.69
C LYS A 70 4.12 9.35 6.83
N PRO A 71 2.87 9.58 7.30
CA PRO A 71 1.66 9.28 6.53
C PRO A 71 1.70 9.74 5.07
N GLU A 72 2.12 10.98 4.83
CA GLU A 72 2.12 11.57 3.47
C GLU A 72 3.22 10.96 2.59
N GLN A 73 4.36 10.56 3.17
CA GLN A 73 5.42 9.86 2.44
C GLN A 73 4.96 8.45 2.06
N PHE A 74 4.30 7.76 3.00
CA PHE A 74 3.77 6.43 2.77
C PHE A 74 2.66 6.44 1.73
N ALA A 75 1.74 7.38 1.80
CA ALA A 75 0.66 7.53 0.83
C ALA A 75 1.19 7.68 -0.61
N ARG A 76 2.23 8.51 -0.82
CA ARG A 76 2.88 8.64 -2.14
C ARG A 76 3.52 7.34 -2.60
N ALA A 77 4.13 6.58 -1.70
CA ALA A 77 4.70 5.27 -2.03
C ALA A 77 3.60 4.27 -2.43
N VAL A 78 2.52 4.18 -1.65
CA VAL A 78 1.38 3.27 -1.89
C VAL A 78 0.72 3.51 -3.26
N VAL A 79 0.52 4.76 -3.66
CA VAL A 79 -0.09 5.08 -4.97
C VAL A 79 0.80 4.67 -6.15
N ILE A 80 2.12 4.66 -5.95
CA ILE A 80 3.10 4.27 -6.98
C ILE A 80 3.23 2.75 -7.08
N GLU A 81 2.84 1.99 -6.04
CA GLU A 81 2.96 0.52 -6.01
C GLU A 81 2.24 -0.17 -7.18
N LYS A 82 1.19 0.43 -7.73
CA LYS A 82 0.51 -0.10 -8.93
C LYS A 82 1.40 -0.17 -10.19
N GLN A 83 2.54 0.52 -10.20
CA GLN A 83 3.56 0.41 -11.26
C GLN A 83 4.29 -0.94 -11.23
N TYR A 84 4.15 -1.70 -10.15
CA TYR A 84 4.71 -3.04 -10.00
C TYR A 84 3.62 -4.07 -10.26
N ARG A 85 3.94 -5.06 -11.10
CA ARG A 85 3.04 -6.15 -11.46
C ARG A 85 3.09 -7.29 -10.44
N ASP A 86 2.70 -6.99 -9.20
CA ASP A 86 2.53 -7.99 -8.15
C ASP A 86 1.18 -8.70 -8.30
N LEU A 87 1.21 -9.89 -8.91
CA LEU A 87 0.02 -10.72 -9.15
C LEU A 87 -0.67 -11.17 -7.86
N THR A 88 0.07 -11.25 -6.75
CA THR A 88 -0.46 -11.71 -5.46
C THR A 88 -0.87 -10.57 -4.53
N ARG A 89 -0.50 -9.33 -4.89
CA ARG A 89 -0.58 -8.14 -4.02
C ARG A 89 0.09 -8.38 -2.66
N GLY A 90 1.03 -9.33 -2.58
CA GLY A 90 1.67 -9.77 -1.35
C GLY A 90 2.54 -8.66 -0.76
N HIS A 91 3.33 -8.01 -1.62
CA HIS A 91 4.19 -6.90 -1.21
C HIS A 91 3.37 -5.69 -0.75
N LEU A 92 2.34 -5.31 -1.52
CA LEU A 92 1.44 -4.21 -1.13
C LEU A 92 0.82 -4.47 0.25
N ARG A 93 0.26 -5.67 0.48
CA ARG A 93 -0.38 -6.00 1.76
C ARG A 93 0.61 -6.05 2.92
N GLY A 94 1.74 -6.73 2.74
CA GLY A 94 2.78 -6.84 3.78
C GLY A 94 3.34 -5.48 4.16
N MET A 95 3.64 -4.64 3.16
CA MET A 95 4.10 -3.26 3.35
C MET A 95 3.03 -2.42 4.08
N MET A 96 1.78 -2.42 3.61
CA MET A 96 0.70 -1.65 4.24
C MET A 96 0.46 -2.05 5.68
N ASN A 97 0.35 -3.34 5.97
CA ASN A 97 0.12 -3.82 7.32
C ASN A 97 1.29 -3.45 8.25
N SER A 98 2.53 -3.66 7.79
CA SER A 98 3.72 -3.37 8.61
C SER A 98 3.91 -1.89 8.91
N VAL A 99 3.51 -0.98 8.00
CA VAL A 99 3.66 0.47 8.19
C VAL A 99 2.48 1.07 8.94
N ILE A 100 1.24 0.72 8.58
CA ILE A 100 0.04 1.33 9.17
C ILE A 100 -0.14 0.90 10.63
N PHE A 101 0.11 -0.37 10.93
CA PHE A 101 -0.11 -0.95 12.27
C PHE A 101 1.17 -1.05 13.11
N ARG A 102 2.25 -0.40 12.70
CA ARG A 102 3.50 -0.37 13.48
C ARG A 102 3.29 0.21 14.90
N PRO A 103 4.11 -0.19 15.88
CA PRO A 103 4.04 0.38 17.22
C PRO A 103 4.12 1.91 17.22
N GLY A 104 3.16 2.55 17.88
CA GLY A 104 3.11 4.01 18.01
C GLY A 104 2.57 4.77 16.80
N ALA A 105 2.21 4.09 15.71
CA ALA A 105 1.47 4.72 14.62
C ALA A 105 0.02 5.02 15.00
N ARG A 106 -0.59 5.92 14.24
CA ARG A 106 -2.03 6.20 14.25
C ARG A 106 -2.58 5.79 12.88
N PRO A 107 -3.19 4.59 12.74
CA PRO A 107 -3.63 4.06 11.45
C PRO A 107 -4.49 5.05 10.64
N VAL A 108 -5.40 5.77 11.30
CA VAL A 108 -6.29 6.75 10.66
C VAL A 108 -5.53 7.89 9.96
N ASP A 109 -4.38 8.32 10.48
CA ASP A 109 -3.56 9.35 9.82
C ASP A 109 -3.05 8.85 8.46
N PHE A 110 -2.62 7.59 8.38
CA PHE A 110 -2.14 6.96 7.14
C PHE A 110 -3.27 6.78 6.14
N LEU A 111 -4.43 6.28 6.60
CA LEU A 111 -5.61 6.13 5.74
C LEU A 111 -6.08 7.46 5.18
N THR A 112 -6.11 8.51 6.01
CA THR A 112 -6.46 9.87 5.57
C THR A 112 -5.48 10.36 4.50
N ALA A 113 -4.17 10.24 4.75
CA ALA A 113 -3.16 10.66 3.79
C ALA A 113 -3.22 9.88 2.47
N ILE A 114 -3.57 8.58 2.50
CA ILE A 114 -3.80 7.78 1.30
C ILE A 114 -5.04 8.30 0.56
N GLY A 115 -6.16 8.50 1.25
CA GLY A 115 -7.40 8.99 0.65
C GLY A 115 -7.31 10.39 0.05
N ASP A 116 -6.45 11.24 0.59
CA ASP A 116 -6.21 12.60 0.08
C ASP A 116 -5.39 12.62 -1.24
N LEU A 117 -4.77 11.51 -1.63
CA LEU A 117 -4.01 11.40 -2.88
C LEU A 117 -4.85 10.77 -4.00
N GLU A 118 -4.71 11.32 -5.21
CA GLU A 118 -5.23 10.70 -6.42
C GLU A 118 -4.65 9.29 -6.60
N GLY A 119 -5.52 8.30 -6.81
CA GLY A 119 -5.13 6.89 -6.87
C GLY A 119 -5.08 6.17 -5.51
N GLY A 120 -5.31 6.86 -4.39
CA GLY A 120 -5.31 6.24 -3.06
C GLY A 120 -6.40 5.19 -2.86
N SER A 121 -7.64 5.49 -3.29
CA SER A 121 -8.76 4.54 -3.27
C SER A 121 -8.54 3.34 -4.21
N GLU A 122 -7.81 3.54 -5.31
CA GLU A 122 -7.39 2.47 -6.21
C GLU A 122 -6.39 1.52 -5.57
N ALA A 123 -5.37 2.07 -4.89
CA ALA A 123 -4.37 1.27 -4.18
C ALA A 123 -4.99 0.49 -3.00
N LEU A 124 -5.97 1.08 -2.30
CA LEU A 124 -6.73 0.37 -1.28
C LEU A 124 -7.62 -0.72 -1.88
N ALA A 125 -8.18 -0.51 -3.08
CA ALA A 125 -8.90 -1.56 -3.78
C ALA A 125 -7.96 -2.72 -4.15
N ASP A 126 -6.75 -2.44 -4.63
CA ASP A 126 -5.72 -3.47 -4.89
C ASP A 126 -5.39 -4.28 -3.63
N TYR A 127 -5.28 -3.62 -2.47
CA TYR A 127 -5.06 -4.30 -1.19
C TYR A 127 -6.17 -5.32 -0.88
N PHE A 128 -7.44 -5.00 -1.21
CA PHE A 128 -8.61 -5.85 -0.92
C PHE A 128 -9.02 -6.79 -2.06
N GLU A 129 -8.30 -6.82 -3.18
CA GLU A 129 -8.66 -7.57 -4.39
C GLU A 129 -9.03 -9.05 -4.11
N GLU A 130 -8.18 -9.78 -3.39
CA GLU A 130 -8.44 -11.18 -2.99
C GLU A 130 -9.53 -11.37 -1.93
N LYS A 131 -10.07 -10.28 -1.37
CA LYS A 131 -11.05 -10.28 -0.27
C LYS A 131 -12.36 -9.60 -0.68
N TRP A 132 -12.53 -9.33 -1.98
CA TRP A 132 -13.66 -8.64 -2.57
C TRP A 132 -15.03 -9.04 -2.00
N SER A 133 -15.40 -10.33 -2.07
CA SER A 133 -16.71 -10.81 -1.60
C SER A 133 -16.93 -10.54 -0.11
N ARG A 134 -15.88 -10.67 0.70
CA ARG A 134 -15.92 -10.46 2.14
C ARG A 134 -16.06 -8.98 2.50
N ILE A 135 -15.45 -8.09 1.73
CA ILE A 135 -15.60 -6.64 1.91
C ILE A 135 -17.01 -6.18 1.51
N GLU A 136 -17.58 -6.74 0.43
CA GLU A 136 -18.99 -6.50 0.07
C GLU A 136 -19.95 -6.98 1.17
N ALA A 137 -19.75 -8.20 1.67
CA ALA A 137 -20.54 -8.73 2.77
C ALA A 137 -20.40 -7.85 4.01
N PHE A 138 -19.18 -7.43 4.36
CA PHE A 138 -18.95 -6.51 5.46
C PHE A 138 -19.70 -5.20 5.25
N ALA A 139 -19.62 -4.56 4.08
CA ALA A 139 -20.33 -3.32 3.77
C ALA A 139 -21.85 -3.44 4.02
N ARG A 140 -22.45 -4.58 3.61
CA ARG A 140 -23.86 -4.92 3.83
C ARG A 140 -24.20 -5.18 5.30
N THR A 141 -23.41 -5.98 5.99
CA THR A 141 -23.83 -6.59 7.26
C THR A 141 -23.22 -5.92 8.48
N GLY A 142 -22.03 -5.35 8.37
CA GLY A 142 -21.23 -4.88 9.51
C GLY A 142 -20.47 -5.98 10.24
N ASN A 143 -20.41 -7.19 9.68
CA ASN A 143 -19.68 -8.33 10.24
C ASN A 143 -18.89 -9.09 9.16
N PHE A 144 -17.98 -9.96 9.59
CA PHE A 144 -17.13 -10.77 8.70
C PHE A 144 -17.58 -12.25 8.63
N ASP A 145 -18.87 -12.53 8.82
CA ASP A 145 -19.44 -13.88 8.71
C ASP A 145 -19.45 -14.34 7.24
N THR A 146 -18.83 -15.49 6.98
CA THR A 146 -18.69 -16.08 5.65
C THR A 146 -20.02 -16.55 5.04
N VAL A 147 -21.07 -16.74 5.86
CA VAL A 147 -22.40 -17.14 5.35
C VAL A 147 -23.00 -16.07 4.44
N GLU A 148 -22.57 -14.82 4.61
CA GLU A 148 -23.10 -13.67 3.89
C GLU A 148 -22.28 -13.33 2.64
N ASP A 149 -21.22 -14.07 2.28
CA ASP A 149 -20.32 -13.71 1.18
C ASP A 149 -21.02 -13.64 -0.21
N ASP A 150 -22.08 -14.43 -0.42
CA ASP A 150 -22.81 -14.54 -1.69
C ASP A 150 -24.06 -13.62 -1.79
N GLY A 151 -24.25 -12.70 -0.84
CA GLY A 151 -25.43 -11.82 -0.84
C GLY A 151 -25.41 -10.73 -1.93
N GLU A 152 -26.58 -10.19 -2.27
CA GLU A 152 -26.72 -9.13 -3.28
C GLU A 152 -25.95 -7.85 -2.91
N MET A 153 -25.18 -7.32 -3.87
CA MET A 153 -24.45 -6.06 -3.70
C MET A 153 -25.42 -4.91 -3.37
N LEU A 154 -25.05 -4.08 -2.40
CA LEU A 154 -25.81 -2.88 -2.07
C LEU A 154 -25.84 -1.92 -3.26
N SER A 155 -26.97 -1.22 -3.47
CA SER A 155 -26.96 -0.02 -4.31
C SER A 155 -26.04 1.06 -3.72
N GLU A 156 -25.62 2.05 -4.51
CA GLU A 156 -24.76 3.13 -4.00
C GLU A 156 -25.40 3.93 -2.86
N ASP A 157 -26.72 4.16 -2.94
CA ASP A 157 -27.43 4.90 -1.90
C ASP A 157 -27.53 4.09 -0.59
N GLU A 158 -27.73 2.78 -0.70
CA GLU A 158 -27.70 1.87 0.47
C GLU A 158 -26.29 1.75 1.05
N LEU A 159 -25.26 1.72 0.20
CA LEU A 159 -23.86 1.72 0.63
C LEU A 159 -23.54 2.98 1.42
N ARG A 160 -23.89 4.17 0.90
CA ARG A 160 -23.72 5.44 1.61
C ARG A 160 -24.45 5.43 2.95
N ALA A 161 -25.70 4.95 3.00
CA ALA A 161 -26.45 4.87 4.25
C ALA A 161 -25.79 3.89 5.27
N ASN A 162 -25.27 2.76 4.80
CA ASN A 162 -24.67 1.73 5.65
C ASN A 162 -23.24 2.05 6.11
N ALA A 163 -22.47 2.81 5.34
CA ALA A 163 -21.10 3.21 5.70
C ALA A 163 -21.11 4.07 6.99
N TYR A 164 -22.12 4.92 7.16
CA TYR A 164 -22.30 5.77 8.34
C TYR A 164 -23.09 5.11 9.48
N ALA A 165 -23.44 3.83 9.35
CA ALA A 165 -24.07 3.08 10.43
C ALA A 165 -23.08 2.87 11.58
N ARG A 166 -23.61 2.76 12.82
CA ARG A 166 -22.76 2.45 13.98
C ARG A 166 -22.11 1.07 13.85
N PRO A 167 -20.87 0.90 14.35
CA PRO A 167 -20.23 -0.40 14.39
C PRO A 167 -21.11 -1.43 15.10
N LYS A 168 -21.19 -2.62 14.50
CA LYS A 168 -21.79 -3.80 15.12
C LYS A 168 -20.77 -4.68 15.83
N LEU A 169 -19.49 -4.49 15.49
CA LEU A 169 -18.32 -5.14 16.08
C LEU A 169 -17.43 -4.04 16.65
N ASP A 170 -16.84 -4.29 17.81
CA ASP A 170 -15.80 -3.43 18.39
C ASP A 170 -14.47 -3.65 17.63
N GLU A 171 -13.61 -2.63 17.57
CA GLU A 171 -12.31 -2.72 16.88
C GLU A 171 -11.45 -3.85 17.46
N ASP A 172 -11.46 -4.02 18.79
CA ASP A 172 -10.69 -5.04 19.51
C ASP A 172 -10.99 -6.47 19.04
N GLU A 173 -12.18 -6.73 18.48
CA GLU A 173 -12.56 -8.04 17.95
C GLU A 173 -11.85 -8.39 16.65
N VAL A 174 -11.32 -7.38 15.95
CA VAL A 174 -10.68 -7.49 14.65
C VAL A 174 -9.28 -6.87 14.63
N ALA A 175 -8.72 -6.53 15.79
CA ALA A 175 -7.42 -5.87 15.94
C ALA A 175 -6.23 -6.82 15.72
N ASP A 176 -6.13 -7.41 14.53
CA ASP A 176 -5.09 -8.36 14.12
C ASP A 176 -3.97 -7.75 13.26
N ALA A 177 -3.98 -6.42 13.08
CA ALA A 177 -3.07 -5.69 12.20
C ALA A 177 -3.12 -6.18 10.74
N ASP A 178 -4.27 -6.71 10.32
CA ASP A 178 -4.50 -7.22 8.98
C ASP A 178 -5.79 -6.64 8.37
N TRP A 179 -6.22 -7.21 7.25
CA TRP A 179 -7.27 -6.68 6.39
C TRP A 179 -8.62 -6.46 7.09
N MET A 180 -8.96 -7.23 8.12
CA MET A 180 -10.22 -7.02 8.87
C MET A 180 -10.15 -5.72 9.68
N GLN A 181 -9.05 -5.48 10.39
CA GLN A 181 -8.83 -4.23 11.10
C GLN A 181 -8.82 -3.05 10.12
N LEU A 182 -8.12 -3.18 9.00
CA LEU A 182 -8.04 -2.12 7.99
C LEU A 182 -9.42 -1.78 7.40
N ALA A 183 -10.22 -2.80 7.08
CA ALA A 183 -11.59 -2.63 6.60
C ALA A 183 -12.50 -1.99 7.64
N TRP A 184 -12.36 -2.37 8.92
CA TRP A 184 -13.09 -1.77 10.03
C TRP A 184 -12.77 -0.28 10.17
N LEU A 185 -11.47 0.07 10.20
CA LEU A 185 -11.00 1.46 10.29
C LEU A 185 -11.48 2.29 9.09
N LEU A 186 -11.35 1.76 7.88
CA LEU A 186 -11.85 2.44 6.69
C LEU A 186 -13.34 2.74 6.83
N ARG A 187 -14.16 1.74 7.16
CA ARG A 187 -15.61 1.96 7.22
C ARG A 187 -16.01 2.96 8.29
N TYR A 188 -15.46 2.84 9.50
CA TYR A 188 -16.01 3.54 10.66
C TYR A 188 -15.25 4.82 11.01
N GLU A 189 -13.96 4.92 10.65
CA GLU A 189 -13.15 6.12 10.87
C GLU A 189 -12.94 6.93 9.59
N CYS A 190 -12.98 6.30 8.40
CA CYS A 190 -12.79 6.95 7.09
C CYS A 190 -13.92 6.62 6.07
N PRO A 191 -15.21 6.79 6.41
CA PRO A 191 -16.34 6.23 5.66
C PRO A 191 -16.39 6.64 4.19
N ASP A 192 -16.02 7.88 3.86
CA ASP A 192 -15.99 8.35 2.48
C ASP A 192 -14.95 7.59 1.64
N LEU A 193 -13.75 7.40 2.20
CA LEU A 193 -12.69 6.61 1.57
C LEU A 193 -13.08 5.14 1.42
N PHE A 194 -13.80 4.57 2.39
CA PHE A 194 -14.33 3.22 2.28
C PHE A 194 -15.33 3.08 1.11
N ILE A 195 -16.23 4.05 0.95
CA ILE A 195 -17.19 4.07 -0.15
C ILE A 195 -16.44 4.16 -1.49
N GLU A 196 -15.51 5.11 -1.62
CA GLU A 196 -14.75 5.32 -2.85
C GLU A 196 -13.95 4.06 -3.23
N MET A 197 -13.21 3.50 -2.27
CA MET A 197 -12.47 2.24 -2.46
C MET A 197 -13.39 1.12 -2.92
N LEU A 198 -14.55 0.94 -2.27
CA LEU A 198 -15.47 -0.15 -2.63
C LEU A 198 -16.05 0.03 -4.04
N LEU A 199 -16.32 1.26 -4.46
CA LEU A 199 -16.77 1.54 -5.83
C LEU A 199 -15.69 1.24 -6.88
N VAL A 200 -14.41 1.50 -6.56
CA VAL A 200 -13.29 1.12 -7.43
C VAL A 200 -13.16 -0.40 -7.49
N LEU A 201 -13.24 -1.08 -6.34
CA LEU A 201 -13.14 -2.53 -6.26
C LEU A 201 -14.28 -3.24 -7.01
N ARG A 202 -15.51 -2.70 -6.94
CA ARG A 202 -16.66 -3.09 -7.79
C ARG A 202 -16.35 -2.99 -9.28
N ALA A 203 -15.71 -1.89 -9.68
CA ALA A 203 -15.38 -1.67 -11.08
C ALA A 203 -14.33 -2.69 -11.57
N LYS A 204 -13.31 -2.97 -10.76
CA LYS A 204 -12.30 -4.01 -11.02
C LYS A 204 -12.91 -5.39 -11.13
N ALA A 205 -13.72 -5.82 -10.15
CA ALA A 205 -14.39 -7.11 -10.18
C ALA A 205 -15.27 -7.30 -11.43
N ARG A 206 -16.01 -6.26 -11.84
CA ARG A 206 -16.80 -6.30 -13.09
C ARG A 206 -15.93 -6.37 -14.35
N ALA A 207 -14.78 -5.69 -14.37
CA ALA A 207 -13.84 -5.77 -15.49
C ALA A 207 -13.30 -7.19 -15.64
N PHE A 208 -12.89 -7.82 -14.53
CA PHE A 208 -12.45 -9.21 -14.48
C PHE A 208 -13.53 -10.18 -14.97
N GLU A 209 -14.77 -10.05 -14.48
CA GLU A 209 -15.90 -10.88 -14.92
C GLU A 209 -16.21 -10.76 -16.42
N LEU A 210 -15.97 -9.59 -17.01
CA LEU A 210 -16.15 -9.33 -18.44
C LEU A 210 -14.94 -9.79 -19.28
N GLY A 211 -13.88 -10.31 -18.66
CA GLY A 211 -12.63 -10.66 -19.33
C GLY A 211 -11.90 -9.43 -19.89
N LEU A 212 -12.12 -8.26 -19.28
CA LEU A 212 -11.49 -6.99 -19.64
C LEU A 212 -10.26 -6.70 -18.75
N ASP A 213 -9.90 -7.63 -17.87
CA ASP A 213 -8.78 -7.46 -16.97
C ASP A 213 -7.45 -7.35 -17.71
N GLU A 214 -6.54 -6.58 -17.11
CA GLU A 214 -5.27 -6.11 -17.69
C GLU A 214 -4.30 -7.22 -18.15
N GLU A 215 -4.65 -8.51 -18.00
CA GLU A 215 -3.84 -9.62 -18.50
C GLU A 215 -3.74 -9.68 -20.05
N GLU A 216 -4.65 -9.05 -20.79
CA GLU A 216 -4.53 -8.88 -22.26
C GLU A 216 -3.99 -7.49 -22.69
N ALA A 217 -3.70 -6.58 -21.75
CA ALA A 217 -3.24 -5.23 -22.06
C ALA A 217 -1.70 -5.13 -22.18
N ASN A 218 -1.19 -5.64 -23.31
CA ASN A 218 0.14 -5.41 -23.91
C ASN A 218 1.37 -6.03 -23.20
N GLU A 219 2.26 -6.62 -24.01
CA GLU A 219 3.61 -7.07 -23.62
C GLU A 219 4.56 -5.91 -23.18
N ASP A 220 4.04 -4.68 -23.03
CA ASP A 220 4.81 -3.45 -22.79
C ASP A 220 3.90 -2.36 -22.18
N ASP A 221 3.32 -2.61 -21.00
CA ASP A 221 2.59 -1.59 -20.23
C ASP A 221 3.50 -0.71 -19.36
N GLY A 222 4.82 -0.90 -19.47
CA GLY A 222 5.84 -0.19 -18.71
C GLY A 222 5.88 -0.55 -17.22
N LYS A 223 5.11 -1.54 -16.75
CA LYS A 223 5.16 -1.99 -15.35
C LYS A 223 6.36 -2.89 -15.08
N VAL A 224 6.83 -2.88 -13.84
CA VAL A 224 7.92 -3.76 -13.40
C VAL A 224 7.37 -5.15 -13.13
N GLU A 225 7.86 -6.15 -13.86
CA GLU A 225 7.57 -7.55 -13.61
C GLU A 225 8.19 -8.04 -12.30
N THR A 226 7.37 -8.55 -11.37
CA THR A 226 7.83 -8.96 -10.02
C THR A 226 7.82 -10.47 -9.80
N GLY A 227 7.59 -11.27 -10.85
CA GLY A 227 7.51 -12.74 -10.71
C GLY A 227 8.78 -13.43 -10.16
N ASP A 228 9.96 -12.82 -10.31
CA ASP A 228 11.21 -13.29 -9.71
C ASP A 228 11.38 -12.86 -8.24
N THR A 229 10.69 -11.79 -7.82
CA THR A 229 10.72 -11.27 -6.44
C THR A 229 9.88 -12.12 -5.52
N ASP A 230 8.73 -12.57 -6.02
CA ASP A 230 7.89 -13.59 -5.37
C ASP A 230 8.64 -14.91 -5.14
N ARG A 231 9.74 -15.15 -5.87
CA ARG A 231 10.64 -16.30 -5.73
C ARG A 231 11.89 -16.02 -4.89
N GLY A 232 11.98 -14.85 -4.27
CA GLY A 232 13.03 -14.47 -3.32
C GLY A 232 14.21 -13.69 -3.92
N GLN A 233 14.09 -13.15 -5.13
CA GLN A 233 15.05 -12.19 -5.68
C GLN A 233 14.67 -10.75 -5.30
N ALA A 234 15.63 -9.81 -5.34
CA ALA A 234 15.34 -8.41 -5.06
C ALA A 234 14.50 -7.78 -6.17
N THR A 235 13.51 -6.94 -5.81
CA THR A 235 12.69 -6.22 -6.78
C THR A 235 13.49 -5.15 -7.53
N PRO A 236 13.50 -5.17 -8.88
CA PRO A 236 14.03 -4.06 -9.66
C PRO A 236 13.27 -2.78 -9.35
N ALA A 237 13.94 -1.65 -9.20
CA ALA A 237 13.26 -0.38 -9.01
C ALA A 237 12.45 0.02 -10.26
N ALA A 238 11.26 0.59 -10.07
CA ALA A 238 10.50 1.19 -11.15
C ALA A 238 11.31 2.30 -11.83
N ILE A 239 11.54 2.12 -13.14
CA ILE A 239 12.20 3.10 -13.99
C ILE A 239 11.16 4.17 -14.32
N ASP A 240 11.52 5.44 -14.12
CA ASP A 240 10.64 6.53 -14.51
C ASP A 240 10.64 6.64 -16.04
N PRO A 241 9.49 6.60 -16.73
CA PRO A 241 9.45 6.80 -18.18
C PRO A 241 10.07 8.15 -18.60
N ASP A 242 10.11 9.16 -17.72
CA ASP A 242 10.80 10.43 -17.98
C ASP A 242 12.33 10.34 -17.85
N GLU A 243 12.88 9.30 -17.19
CA GLU A 243 14.33 9.03 -17.14
C GLU A 243 14.85 8.32 -18.40
N GLU A 244 13.98 7.69 -19.20
CA GLU A 244 14.37 7.03 -20.46
C GLU A 244 14.72 8.04 -21.58
N SER A 245 14.22 9.28 -21.50
CA SER A 245 14.55 10.35 -22.46
C SER A 245 15.95 10.97 -22.28
N ALA A 246 16.73 10.53 -21.29
CA ALA A 246 18.02 11.11 -20.94
C ALA A 246 19.26 10.27 -21.33
N ILE A 247 19.09 9.18 -22.10
CA ILE A 247 20.18 8.28 -22.52
C ILE A 247 20.45 8.37 -24.03
#